data_AF-A0A0N5AP69-F1
#
_entry.id   AF-A0A0N5AP69-F1
#
_cell.length_a   1.000
_cell.length_b   1.000
_cell.length_c   1.000
_cell.angle_alpha   90.00
_cell.angle_beta   90.00
_cell.angle_gamma   90.00
#
_symmetry.space_group_name_H-M   'P 1'
#
loop_
_entity.id
_entity.type
_entity.pdbx_description
1 polymer ?
#
loop_
_entity_poly.entity_id
_entity_poly.type
_entity_poly.pdbx_seq_one_letter_code
_entity_poly.pdbx_strand_id
1 'polypeptide(L)'
;MSYNANTVKVHYLEQFNYLPKQTGVSAMLSSEVVEEALKKLQRYGGIPVTGKLDSATMRLMQRKRCGLGDQQQSHRHRRHRKRYLGNGSIWHKRLITYRTD
;
A
#
# COMPACT_ATOMS: atom_id res chain seq x y z
N MET A 1 -11.60 -21.87 6.03
CA MET A 1 -11.16 -20.80 6.95
C MET A 1 -11.89 -19.50 6.60
N SER A 2 -12.86 -19.06 7.41
CA SER A 2 -13.48 -17.74 7.20
C SER A 2 -12.53 -16.66 7.69
N TYR A 3 -11.80 -16.03 6.76
CA TYR A 3 -11.04 -14.83 7.07
C TYR A 3 -12.03 -13.71 7.43
N ASN A 4 -11.87 -13.12 8.61
CA ASN A 4 -12.67 -11.97 9.01
C ASN A 4 -12.39 -10.81 8.04
N ALA A 5 -13.45 -10.21 7.47
CA ALA A 5 -13.35 -9.13 6.49
C ALA A 5 -12.49 -7.95 7.00
N ASN A 6 -12.49 -7.72 8.32
CA ASN A 6 -11.64 -6.71 8.96
C ASN A 6 -10.14 -7.03 8.86
N THR A 7 -9.75 -8.30 8.97
CA THR A 7 -8.34 -8.72 8.86
C THR A 7 -7.83 -8.55 7.43
N VAL A 8 -8.64 -8.93 6.43
CA VAL A 8 -8.30 -8.77 5.01
C VAL A 8 -8.13 -7.29 4.64
N LYS A 9 -9.03 -6.45 5.17
CA LYS A 9 -9.00 -5.00 4.99
C LYS A 9 -7.70 -4.39 5.50
N VAL A 10 -7.30 -4.68 6.74
CA VAL A 10 -6.09 -4.12 7.35
C VAL A 10 -4.83 -4.58 6.59
N HIS A 11 -4.73 -5.88 6.32
CA HIS A 11 -3.57 -6.43 5.62
C HIS A 11 -3.34 -5.80 4.24
N TYR A 12 -4.41 -5.60 3.47
CA TYR A 12 -4.32 -4.94 2.16
C TYR A 12 -3.80 -3.50 2.29
N LEU A 13 -4.36 -2.74 3.23
CA LEU A 13 -3.98 -1.35 3.45
C LEU A 13 -2.52 -1.23 3.91
N GLU A 14 -2.01 -2.18 4.69
CA GLU A 14 -0.58 -2.26 5.05
C GLU A 14 0.31 -2.63 3.86
N GLN A 15 -0.11 -3.62 3.06
CA GLN A 15 0.64 -4.10 1.90
C GLN A 15 0.88 -2.97 0.88
N PHE A 16 -0.13 -2.14 0.64
CA PHE A 16 -0.10 -1.06 -0.36
C PHE A 16 0.24 0.33 0.23
N ASN A 17 0.79 0.38 1.45
CA ASN A 17 1.26 1.60 2.13
C ASN A 17 0.18 2.63 2.50
N TYR A 18 -1.09 2.23 2.62
CA TYR A 18 -2.14 3.08 3.18
C TYR A 18 -2.12 3.09 4.72
N LEU A 19 -1.58 2.03 5.34
CA LEU A 19 -1.32 1.93 6.77
C LEU A 19 0.16 1.58 7.03
N PRO A 20 0.73 2.01 8.18
CA PRO A 20 2.04 1.53 8.61
C PRO A 20 1.96 0.04 8.95
N LYS A 21 2.99 -0.73 8.57
CA LYS A 21 3.12 -2.13 9.01
C LYS A 21 3.23 -2.17 10.52
N GLN A 22 2.33 -2.87 11.19
CA GLN A 22 2.44 -3.08 12.63
C GLN A 22 3.62 -4.00 12.95
N THR A 23 4.56 -3.53 13.77
CA THR A 23 5.65 -4.36 14.32
C THR A 23 5.39 -4.55 15.82
N GLY A 24 5.01 -5.76 16.23
CA GLY A 24 4.79 -6.13 17.64
C GLY A 24 3.37 -6.56 17.97
N VAL A 25 3.04 -6.60 19.27
CA VAL A 25 1.75 -7.02 19.81
C VAL A 25 0.66 -6.04 19.34
N SER A 26 -0.11 -6.47 18.33
CA SER A 26 -1.35 -5.89 17.81
C SER A 26 -1.58 -4.42 18.19
N ALA A 27 -0.98 -3.48 17.45
CA ALA A 27 -1.33 -2.08 17.67
C ALA A 27 -2.83 -1.91 17.35
N MET A 28 -3.58 -1.46 18.34
CA MET A 28 -4.99 -1.17 18.20
C MET A 28 -5.15 0.05 17.28
N LEU A 29 -5.36 -0.20 16.00
CA LEU A 29 -5.68 0.84 15.03
C LEU A 29 -7.08 1.38 15.33
N SER A 30 -7.19 2.69 15.52
CA SER A 30 -8.48 3.37 15.61
C SER A 30 -9.28 3.16 14.32
N SER A 31 -10.60 3.04 14.44
CA SER A 31 -11.53 2.99 13.31
C SER A 31 -11.34 4.19 12.37
N GLU A 32 -11.03 5.35 12.92
CA GLU A 32 -10.81 6.61 12.18
C GLU A 32 -9.59 6.52 11.27
N VAL A 33 -8.47 5.96 11.76
CA VAL A 33 -7.24 5.78 10.99
C VAL A 33 -7.47 4.85 9.81
N VAL A 34 -8.24 3.80 10.03
CA VAL A 34 -8.59 2.84 8.99
C VAL A 34 -9.57 3.45 7.97
N GLU A 35 -10.50 4.28 8.41
CA GLU A 35 -11.41 5.03 7.53
C GLU A 35 -10.64 6.00 6.63
N GLU A 36 -9.68 6.75 7.18
CA GLU A 36 -8.83 7.64 6.39
C GLU A 36 -8.00 6.89 5.34
N ALA A 37 -7.46 5.73 5.71
CA ALA A 37 -6.72 4.86 4.80
C ALA A 37 -7.62 4.37 3.64
N LEU A 38 -8.86 3.99 3.93
CA LEU A 38 -9.85 3.65 2.90
C LEU A 38 -10.17 4.83 2.00
N LYS A 39 -10.35 6.04 2.54
CA LYS A 39 -10.58 7.25 1.73
C LYS A 39 -9.43 7.50 0.76
N LYS A 40 -8.18 7.27 1.19
CA LYS A 40 -6.99 7.37 0.32
C LYS A 40 -7.00 6.32 -0.79
N LEU A 41 -7.32 5.06 -0.46
CA LEU A 41 -7.45 3.99 -1.45
C LEU A 41 -8.54 4.30 -2.49
N GLN A 42 -9.71 4.76 -2.04
CA GLN A 42 -10.83 5.09 -2.92
C GLN A 42 -10.50 6.23 -3.89
N ARG A 43 -9.85 7.29 -3.39
CA ARG A 43 -9.33 8.38 -4.23
C ARG A 43 -8.33 7.86 -5.27
N TYR A 44 -7.39 7.01 -4.86
CA TYR A 44 -6.39 6.44 -5.76
C TYR A 44 -7.03 5.55 -6.85
N GLY A 45 -8.01 4.72 -6.46
CA GLY A 45 -8.74 3.85 -7.38
C GLY A 45 -9.79 4.55 -8.23
N GLY A 46 -10.00 5.86 -8.06
CA GLY A 46 -10.99 6.63 -8.81
C GLY A 46 -12.44 6.20 -8.55
N ILE A 47 -12.74 5.67 -7.36
CA ILE A 47 -14.10 5.28 -6.95
C ILE A 47 -14.67 6.27 -5.94
N PRO A 48 -16.00 6.29 -5.70
CA PRO A 48 -16.61 7.17 -4.70
C PRO A 48 -15.96 7.03 -3.31
N VAL A 49 -15.65 8.16 -2.69
CA VAL A 49 -14.93 8.22 -1.42
C VAL A 49 -15.91 8.11 -0.26
N THR A 50 -16.15 6.89 0.21
CA THR A 50 -17.08 6.56 1.30
C THR A 50 -16.39 6.34 2.64
N GLY A 51 -15.09 6.04 2.64
CA GLY A 51 -14.34 5.62 3.84
C GLY A 51 -14.75 4.25 4.39
N LYS A 52 -15.63 3.52 3.69
CA LYS A 52 -16.16 2.22 4.11
C LYS A 52 -15.73 1.13 3.13
N LEU A 53 -15.72 -0.12 3.62
CA LEU A 53 -15.46 -1.28 2.78
C LEU A 53 -16.74 -1.65 2.02
N ASP A 54 -17.11 -0.83 1.05
CA ASP A 54 -18.26 -1.07 0.18
C ASP A 54 -17.94 -2.05 -0.96
N SER A 55 -18.96 -2.42 -1.74
CA SER A 55 -18.81 -3.37 -2.85
C SER A 55 -17.86 -2.85 -3.94
N ALA A 56 -17.82 -1.54 -4.17
CA ALA A 56 -16.90 -0.92 -5.13
C ALA A 56 -15.44 -1.04 -4.66
N THR A 57 -15.19 -0.79 -3.38
CA THR A 57 -13.88 -0.94 -2.74
C THR A 57 -13.42 -2.39 -2.74
N MET A 58 -14.32 -3.35 -2.44
CA MET A 58 -13.98 -4.78 -2.51
C MET A 58 -13.62 -5.20 -3.94
N ARG A 59 -14.38 -4.79 -4.95
CA ARG A 59 -14.05 -5.06 -6.36
C ARG A 59 -12.71 -4.45 -6.75
N LEU A 60 -12.41 -3.24 -6.28
CA LEU A 60 -11.11 -2.60 -6.49
C LEU A 60 -9.97 -3.43 -5.89
N MET A 61 -10.13 -3.90 -4.64
CA MET A 61 -9.11 -4.67 -3.94
C MET A 61 -8.85 -6.06 -4.57
N GLN A 62 -9.85 -6.66 -5.22
CA GLN A 62 -9.75 -7.98 -5.85
C GLN A 62 -9.08 -7.97 -7.23
N ARG A 63 -8.94 -6.81 -7.87
CA ARG A 63 -8.31 -6.70 -9.20
C ARG A 63 -6.83 -7.08 -9.11
N LYS A 64 -6.37 -7.90 -10.07
CA LYS A 64 -4.93 -8.20 -10.25
C LYS A 64 -4.16 -6.90 -10.46
N ARG A 65 -3.05 -6.73 -9.75
CA ARG A 65 -2.28 -5.49 -9.71
C ARG A 65 -0.81 -5.74 -9.44
N CYS A 66 0.02 -4.70 -9.61
CA CYS A 66 1.43 -4.76 -9.21
C CYS A 66 1.56 -4.89 -7.69
N GLY A 67 2.66 -5.50 -7.21
CA GLY A 67 2.94 -5.64 -5.78
C GLY A 67 3.62 -4.41 -5.14
N LEU A 68 3.81 -3.33 -5.89
CA LEU A 68 4.38 -2.08 -5.38
C LEU A 68 3.31 -1.30 -4.62
N GLY A 69 3.72 -0.61 -3.54
CA GLY A 69 2.80 0.20 -2.75
C GLY A 69 2.39 1.50 -3.43
N ASP A 70 1.17 1.95 -3.18
CA ASP A 70 0.55 3.09 -3.88
C ASP A 70 0.97 4.45 -3.31
N GLN A 71 1.35 4.46 -2.05
CA GLN A 71 1.73 5.67 -1.33
C GLN A 71 3.21 5.63 -0.98
N GLN A 72 3.86 6.79 -1.10
CA GLN A 72 5.19 6.98 -0.53
C GLN A 72 5.04 7.08 0.99
N GLN A 73 5.59 6.10 1.72
CA GLN A 73 5.65 6.18 3.17
C GLN A 73 6.51 7.40 3.55
N SER A 74 5.98 8.31 4.38
CA SER A 74 6.77 9.45 4.83
C SER A 74 7.98 8.94 5.61
N HIS A 75 9.17 9.23 5.10
CA HIS A 75 10.44 8.68 5.58
C HIS A 75 10.92 9.33 6.88
N ARG A 76 10.03 9.77 7.79
CA ARG A 76 10.44 10.49 9.00
C ARG A 76 11.23 9.65 10.01
N HIS A 77 11.11 8.31 9.97
CA HIS A 77 11.79 7.41 10.93
C HIS A 77 12.73 6.37 10.31
N ARG A 78 13.04 6.45 9.02
CA ARG A 78 14.01 5.53 8.38
C ARG A 78 15.38 6.18 8.22
N ARG A 79 16.11 6.34 9.33
CA ARG A 79 17.56 6.61 9.30
C ARG A 79 18.37 5.47 8.64
N HIS A 80 17.74 4.32 8.36
CA HIS A 80 18.33 3.22 7.59
C HIS A 80 17.41 2.75 6.44
N ARG A 81 17.54 3.33 5.23
CA ARG A 81 17.23 2.59 3.99
C ARG A 81 17.98 3.13 2.77
N LYS A 82 19.28 2.83 2.66
CA LYS A 82 19.91 2.66 1.33
C LYS A 82 19.90 1.17 1.02
N ARG A 83 18.98 0.70 0.15
CA ARG A 83 19.01 -0.67 -0.42
C ARG A 83 18.39 -0.66 -1.83
N TYR A 84 19.07 0.05 -2.74
CA TYR A 84 18.85 0.22 -4.20
C TYR A 84 17.90 1.35 -4.67
N LEU A 85 18.38 2.58 -4.53
CA LEU A 85 18.45 3.56 -5.62
C LEU A 85 19.86 4.16 -5.54
N GLY A 86 20.85 3.43 -6.05
CA GLY A 86 22.25 3.91 -6.12
C GLY A 86 22.42 5.08 -7.09
N ASN A 87 21.46 5.22 -8.00
CA ASN A 87 21.33 6.27 -8.99
C ASN A 87 19.84 6.66 -8.96
N GLY A 88 19.49 7.89 -9.30
CA GLY A 88 18.09 8.32 -9.34
C GLY A 88 17.21 7.38 -10.17
N SER A 89 15.89 7.55 -10.11
CA SER A 89 14.89 6.78 -10.87
C SER A 89 15.00 6.92 -12.40
N ILE A 90 16.12 7.45 -12.90
CA ILE A 90 16.35 7.87 -14.27
C ILE A 90 17.64 7.20 -14.74
N TRP A 91 17.50 6.40 -15.79
CA TRP A 91 18.63 5.87 -16.51
C TRP A 91 19.24 7.00 -17.35
N HIS A 92 20.48 7.37 -17.06
CA HIS A 92 21.21 8.40 -17.82
C HIS A 92 21.83 7.86 -19.11
N LYS A 93 21.84 6.53 -19.26
CA LYS A 93 22.26 5.81 -20.46
C LYS A 93 21.02 5.44 -21.28
N ARG A 94 21.16 5.51 -22.61
CA ARG A 94 20.07 5.16 -23.55
C ARG A 94 19.98 3.65 -23.80
N LEU A 95 21.13 2.95 -23.78
CA LEU A 95 21.16 1.51 -23.96
C LEU A 95 20.97 0.81 -22.62
N ILE A 96 19.83 0.13 -22.48
CA ILE A 96 19.48 -0.68 -21.31
C ILE A 96 19.61 -2.15 -21.68
N THR A 97 20.48 -2.86 -20.96
CA THR A 97 20.66 -4.30 -21.10
C THR A 97 19.97 -5.02 -19.94
N TYR A 98 19.43 -6.21 -20.20
CA TYR A 98 18.79 -7.05 -19.20
C TYR A 98 19.29 -8.49 -19.33
N ARG A 99 19.13 -9.28 -18.26
CA ARG A 99 19.46 -10.70 -18.23
C ARG A 99 18.23 -11.47 -17.76
N THR A 100 17.89 -12.52 -18.48
CA THR A 100 16.86 -13.49 -18.10
C THR A 100 17.59 -14.78 -17.80
N ASP A 101 18.02 -14.87 -16.56
CA ASP A 101 18.61 -16.07 -15.95
C ASP A 101 17.65 -17.26 -16.08
#